data_AF-A0A374C1V3-F1
#
_entry.id   AF-A0A374C1V3-F1
#
_cell.length_a   1.000
_cell.length_b   1.000
_cell.length_c   1.000
_cell.angle_alpha   90.00
_cell.angle_beta   90.00
_cell.angle_gamma   90.00
#
_symmetry.space_group_name_H-M   'P 1'
#
loop_
_entity.id
_entity.type
_entity.pdbx_description
1 polymer ?
#
loop_
_entity_poly.entity_id
_entity_poly.type
_entity_poly.pdbx_seq_one_letter_code
_entity_poly.pdbx_strand_id
1 'polypeptide(L)'
;MWFIVNTNKFQEQKTKEFLENTYSGIVKLVYLPKCRMKYVDTKGEERFRFRPLICGLLFIKADSVKALKRILTYWGYFAYEDTVRNLETGELQKKKLVSTAHLLCKDVKDLNLDAVIKNATIPDEDMEHFIYFCDKMADGIEGLSIVDKRYDDLILENDTIRIFSGPLKGWVGVVKQIKRKGKKDRHLFVRFGNNHCLNVSNIRQYDMQIEHEATKGPKAEAVGMWRAIDQMIGYLQAKQPSENAYKTLHNLFLDYQKRLTVYRNRRMTDRAYNNKKEEKTVAQQQKVLDQIDKRMRNNFRILSKNFPTGEIALGECLEELIPDAKLRPFLTPTSGEIIPEGQNFTVLCHNGITELILRCNLRDVFLDKDDESDKNTTVFDEDYEYDAHFALVNTDGGKVKAICSWGGFYDYYASQSEDEREKFHTNLEAKKYPRLLYLLTQSEYKFEKVNGIGGFSIETDIIYTEDMEELGRRANEFFTLRSSLFTQLTAAAVEIWKGTRLLVWRQLLQRYVLLHKVPVIDQVPYDSK
;
A
#
# COMPACT_ATOMS: atom_id res chain seq x y z
N MET A 1 4.12 28.26 -18.17
CA MET A 1 4.85 27.02 -17.83
C MET A 1 5.94 27.31 -16.82
N TRP A 2 5.97 26.51 -15.77
CA TRP A 2 6.96 26.57 -14.72
C TRP A 2 8.08 25.55 -14.92
N PHE A 3 9.28 25.89 -14.46
CA PHE A 3 10.46 25.02 -14.57
C PHE A 3 11.27 25.04 -13.27
N ILE A 4 11.83 23.89 -12.91
CA ILE A 4 12.74 23.74 -11.78
C ILE A 4 14.17 24.08 -12.25
N VAL A 5 14.86 24.95 -11.51
CA VAL A 5 16.24 25.37 -11.78
C VAL A 5 17.14 24.98 -10.61
N ASN A 6 18.22 24.27 -10.93
CA ASN A 6 19.29 23.89 -10.03
C ASN A 6 20.40 24.96 -10.02
N THR A 7 20.94 25.24 -8.83
CA THR A 7 22.04 26.18 -8.61
C THR A 7 22.92 25.72 -7.45
N ASN A 8 24.06 26.38 -7.28
CA ASN A 8 24.94 26.15 -6.15
C ASN A 8 24.20 26.50 -4.85
N LYS A 9 24.32 25.62 -3.85
CA LYS A 9 23.74 25.83 -2.51
C LYS A 9 24.20 27.18 -1.95
N PHE A 10 23.27 27.92 -1.36
CA PHE A 10 23.48 29.26 -0.79
C PHE A 10 23.77 30.37 -1.83
N GLN A 11 23.63 30.09 -3.14
CA GLN A 11 23.70 31.09 -4.21
C GLN A 11 22.32 31.35 -4.85
N GLU A 12 21.22 30.89 -4.23
CA GLU A 12 19.88 30.94 -4.80
C GLU A 12 19.40 32.37 -5.03
N GLN A 13 19.65 33.28 -4.08
CA GLN A 13 19.26 34.70 -4.20
C GLN A 13 20.03 35.41 -5.32
N LYS A 14 21.34 35.17 -5.45
CA LYS A 14 22.14 35.72 -6.57
C LYS A 14 21.71 35.15 -7.92
N THR A 15 21.35 33.86 -7.95
CA THR A 15 20.86 33.21 -9.17
C THR A 15 19.51 33.80 -9.58
N LYS A 16 18.63 34.06 -8.60
CA LYS A 16 17.37 34.77 -8.84
C LYS A 16 17.61 36.12 -9.51
N GLU A 17 18.44 36.97 -8.91
CA GLU A 17 18.77 38.30 -9.45
C GLU A 17 19.38 38.22 -10.85
N PHE A 18 20.30 37.27 -11.07
CA PHE A 18 20.88 37.00 -12.39
C PHE A 18 19.82 36.67 -13.45
N LEU A 19 18.88 35.77 -13.13
CA LEU A 19 17.84 35.34 -14.07
C LEU A 19 16.83 36.46 -14.38
N GLU A 20 16.42 37.22 -13.36
CA GLU A 20 15.51 38.36 -13.50
C GLU A 20 16.14 39.48 -14.35
N ASN A 21 17.41 39.81 -14.11
CA ASN A 21 18.08 40.91 -14.80
C ASN A 21 18.50 40.55 -16.23
N THR A 22 19.05 39.35 -16.44
CA THR A 22 19.64 38.95 -17.73
C THR A 22 18.57 38.55 -18.74
N TYR A 23 17.46 37.97 -18.28
CA TYR A 23 16.44 37.37 -19.15
C TYR A 23 15.03 37.91 -18.93
N SER A 24 14.88 39.16 -18.50
CA SER A 24 13.58 39.82 -18.20
C SER A 24 12.53 39.72 -19.34
N GLY A 25 12.99 39.61 -20.60
CA GLY A 25 12.12 39.41 -21.75
C GLY A 25 11.56 37.98 -21.91
N ILE A 26 12.14 36.97 -21.26
CA ILE A 26 11.82 35.54 -21.42
C ILE A 26 11.37 34.91 -20.09
N VAL A 27 12.07 35.21 -18.99
CA VAL A 27 11.74 34.78 -17.63
C VAL A 27 10.81 35.82 -17.03
N LYS A 28 9.55 35.45 -16.83
CA LYS A 28 8.50 36.36 -16.31
C LYS A 28 8.44 36.41 -14.81
N LEU A 29 8.79 35.32 -14.15
CA LEU A 29 8.75 35.23 -12.70
C LEU A 29 9.84 34.29 -12.22
N VAL A 30 10.48 34.64 -11.11
CA VAL A 30 11.40 33.77 -10.38
C VAL A 30 10.88 33.60 -8.96
N TYR A 31 10.47 32.37 -8.64
CA TYR A 31 10.03 32.00 -7.31
C TYR A 31 11.16 31.30 -6.55
N LEU A 32 11.51 31.86 -5.40
CA LEU A 32 12.47 31.29 -4.45
C LEU A 32 11.71 31.00 -3.16
N PRO A 33 11.36 29.74 -2.86
CA PRO A 33 10.64 29.41 -1.63
C PRO A 33 11.54 29.70 -0.44
N LYS A 34 11.02 30.47 0.52
CA LYS A 34 11.74 30.86 1.74
C LYS A 34 11.00 30.35 2.96
N CYS A 35 11.72 29.92 3.98
CA CYS A 35 11.15 29.57 5.28
C CYS A 35 11.76 30.41 6.39
N ARG A 36 10.99 30.59 7.47
CA ARG A 36 11.43 31.32 8.65
C ARG A 36 12.13 30.35 9.61
N MET A 37 13.44 30.51 9.75
CA MET A 37 14.24 29.72 10.67
C MET A 37 14.49 30.47 11.97
N LYS A 38 14.05 29.90 13.09
CA LYS A 38 14.41 30.34 14.44
C LYS A 38 15.86 29.97 14.74
N TYR A 39 16.62 30.88 15.34
CA TYR A 39 17.96 30.61 15.85
C TYR A 39 18.22 31.46 17.10
N VAL A 40 19.11 30.99 17.96
CA VAL A 40 19.58 31.75 19.12
C VAL A 40 20.84 32.49 18.70
N ASP A 41 20.89 33.79 18.90
CA ASP A 41 22.08 34.58 18.60
C ASP A 41 23.18 34.41 19.67
N THR A 42 24.32 35.07 19.48
CA THR A 42 25.46 34.98 20.42
C THR A 42 25.17 35.56 21.80
N LYS A 43 24.04 36.27 21.98
CA LYS A 43 23.58 36.85 23.25
C LYS A 43 22.49 36.02 23.92
N GLY A 44 22.10 34.89 23.33
CA GLY A 44 21.01 34.06 23.85
C GLY A 44 19.62 34.54 23.43
N GLU A 45 19.50 35.58 22.58
CA GLU A 45 18.20 36.07 22.12
C GLU A 45 17.68 35.23 20.95
N GLU A 46 16.38 34.93 20.98
CA GLU A 46 15.72 34.24 19.89
C GLU A 46 15.50 35.20 18.72
N ARG A 47 16.14 34.90 17.58
CA ARG A 47 16.01 35.65 16.33
C ARG A 47 15.52 34.77 15.20
N PHE A 48 15.06 35.42 14.14
CA PHE A 48 14.55 34.76 12.95
C PHE A 48 15.31 35.24 11.71
N ARG A 49 15.56 34.32 10.79
CA ARG A 49 16.10 34.63 9.47
C ARG A 49 15.38 33.86 8.40
N PHE A 50 15.26 34.45 7.22
CA PHE A 50 14.77 33.77 6.05
C PHE A 50 15.91 32.97 5.39
N ARG A 51 15.61 31.72 5.03
CA ARG A 51 16.50 30.85 4.28
C ARG A 51 15.73 30.19 3.14
N PRO A 52 16.40 29.75 2.06
CA PRO A 52 15.76 28.89 1.07
C PRO A 52 15.15 27.67 1.76
N LEU A 53 13.87 27.42 1.51
CA LEU A 53 13.19 26.23 2.03
C LEU A 53 13.78 24.96 1.40
N ILE A 54 14.14 25.04 0.12
CA ILE A 54 14.86 23.99 -0.60
C ILE A 54 16.21 24.55 -1.06
N CYS A 55 17.29 24.09 -0.45
CA CYS A 55 18.64 24.55 -0.80
C CYS A 55 19.06 24.06 -2.20
N GLY A 56 19.62 24.97 -3.00
CA GLY A 56 20.13 24.73 -4.35
C GLY A 56 19.08 24.75 -5.44
N LEU A 57 17.82 25.10 -5.12
CA LEU A 57 16.73 25.12 -6.10
C LEU A 57 15.96 26.45 -6.08
N LEU A 58 15.51 26.86 -7.26
CA LEU A 58 14.53 27.93 -7.47
C LEU A 58 13.66 27.56 -8.68
N PHE A 59 12.58 28.32 -8.88
CA PHE A 59 11.60 28.05 -9.93
C PHE A 59 11.45 29.25 -10.82
N ILE A 60 11.28 29.02 -12.12
CA ILE A 60 11.05 30.09 -13.09
C ILE A 60 9.77 29.86 -13.87
N LYS A 61 9.04 30.94 -14.16
CA LYS A 61 7.96 30.95 -15.16
C LYS A 61 8.50 31.58 -16.43
N ALA A 62 8.43 30.86 -17.55
CA ALA A 62 8.83 31.37 -18.86
C ALA A 62 7.64 31.45 -19.82
N ASP A 63 7.73 32.35 -20.80
CA ASP A 63 6.67 32.61 -21.79
C ASP A 63 6.31 31.38 -22.62
N SER A 64 7.32 30.66 -23.10
CA SER A 64 7.15 29.47 -23.90
C SER A 64 8.42 28.63 -23.88
N VAL A 65 8.27 27.32 -24.16
CA VAL A 65 9.39 26.42 -24.39
C VAL A 65 10.31 26.94 -25.50
N LYS A 66 9.74 27.49 -26.59
CA LYS A 66 10.51 28.08 -27.69
C LYS A 66 11.37 29.25 -27.23
N ALA A 67 10.83 30.14 -26.39
CA ALA A 67 11.59 31.26 -25.85
C ALA A 67 12.72 30.78 -24.93
N LEU A 68 12.42 29.82 -24.06
CA LEU A 68 13.37 29.23 -23.11
C LEU A 68 14.55 28.54 -23.83
N LYS A 69 14.31 27.80 -24.92
CA LYS A 69 15.37 27.17 -25.72
C LYS A 69 16.45 28.14 -26.21
N ARG A 70 16.14 29.43 -26.41
CA ARG A 70 17.09 30.43 -26.92
C ARG A 70 18.18 30.81 -25.91
N ILE A 71 17.89 30.65 -24.62
CA ILE A 71 18.79 31.05 -23.53
C ILE A 71 19.45 29.86 -22.84
N LEU A 72 19.22 28.64 -23.36
CA LEU A 72 19.78 27.41 -22.82
C LEU A 72 20.84 26.82 -23.75
N THR A 73 21.84 26.19 -23.16
CA THR A 73 22.74 25.27 -23.87
C THR A 73 22.02 23.95 -24.16
N TYR A 74 22.63 23.10 -24.98
CA TYR A 74 22.12 21.75 -25.24
C TYR A 74 21.85 20.93 -23.97
N TRP A 75 22.68 21.14 -22.93
CA TRP A 75 22.58 20.46 -21.64
C TRP A 75 21.67 21.17 -20.62
N GLY A 76 20.93 22.20 -21.04
CA GLY A 76 20.00 22.92 -20.16
C GLY A 76 20.62 23.94 -19.21
N TYR A 77 21.87 24.35 -19.42
CA TYR A 77 22.50 25.45 -18.67
C TYR A 77 22.14 26.81 -19.26
N PHE A 78 22.01 27.84 -18.43
CA PHE A 78 21.72 29.19 -18.91
C PHE A 78 22.96 29.84 -19.53
N ALA A 79 22.86 30.31 -20.77
CA ALA A 79 23.94 30.97 -21.50
C ALA A 79 23.68 32.47 -21.66
N TYR A 80 24.67 33.30 -21.32
CA TYR A 80 24.59 34.76 -21.36
C TYR A 80 25.81 35.36 -22.06
N GLU A 81 25.73 36.63 -22.44
CA GLU A 81 26.86 37.38 -22.95
C GLU A 81 27.38 38.35 -21.90
N ASP A 82 28.70 38.40 -21.74
CA ASP A 82 29.36 39.36 -20.85
C ASP A 82 30.65 39.89 -21.49
N THR A 83 31.11 41.04 -21.04
CA THR A 83 32.35 41.66 -21.50
C THR A 83 33.49 41.19 -20.62
N VAL A 84 34.33 40.29 -21.16
CA VAL A 84 35.44 39.67 -20.43
C VAL A 84 36.76 40.22 -20.94
N ARG A 85 37.68 40.51 -20.01
CA ARG A 85 39.03 40.91 -20.36
C ARG A 85 39.82 39.69 -20.88
N ASN A 86 40.37 39.80 -22.08
CA ASN A 86 41.29 38.80 -22.60
C ASN A 86 42.58 38.83 -21.77
N LEU A 87 42.95 37.68 -21.18
CA LEU A 87 44.12 37.58 -20.29
C LEU A 87 45.44 37.72 -21.06
N GLU A 88 45.46 37.49 -22.37
CA GLU A 88 46.66 37.57 -23.21
C GLU A 88 46.84 38.96 -23.84
N THR A 89 45.76 39.57 -24.34
CA THR A 89 45.83 40.87 -25.05
C THR A 89 45.41 42.06 -24.19
N GLY A 90 44.79 41.82 -23.03
CA GLY A 90 44.30 42.87 -22.13
C GLY A 90 43.03 43.60 -22.60
N GLU A 91 42.56 43.33 -23.81
CA GLU A 91 41.38 43.95 -24.42
C GLU A 91 40.06 43.37 -23.89
N LEU A 92 39.02 44.21 -23.84
CA LEU A 92 37.67 43.80 -23.48
C LEU A 92 36.97 43.18 -24.69
N GLN A 93 36.51 41.93 -24.56
CA GLN A 93 35.80 41.22 -25.61
C GLN A 93 34.46 40.69 -25.10
N LYS A 94 33.40 40.83 -25.89
CA LYS A 94 32.13 40.17 -25.59
C LYS A 94 32.28 38.66 -25.82
N LYS A 95 31.99 37.87 -24.79
CA LYS A 95 32.03 36.41 -24.85
C LYS A 95 30.72 35.82 -24.35
N LYS A 96 30.31 34.73 -24.99
CA LYS A 96 29.20 33.90 -24.52
C LYS A 96 29.71 33.01 -23.38
N LEU A 97 29.13 33.19 -22.21
CA LEU A 97 29.44 32.47 -20.99
C LEU A 97 28.27 31.54 -20.61
N VAL A 98 28.56 30.56 -19.74
CA VAL A 98 27.58 29.60 -19.25
C VAL A 98 27.50 29.74 -17.73
N SER A 99 26.30 29.95 -17.22
CA SER A 99 26.01 30.02 -15.78
C SER A 99 26.10 28.63 -15.16
N THR A 100 26.32 28.55 -13.85
CA THR A 100 26.18 27.29 -13.10
C THR A 100 24.72 26.89 -12.93
N ALA A 101 23.79 27.83 -13.11
CA ALA A 101 22.35 27.56 -13.11
C ALA A 101 21.96 26.71 -14.34
N HIS A 102 21.14 25.69 -14.11
CA HIS A 102 20.63 24.80 -15.16
C HIS A 102 19.27 24.22 -14.79
N LEU A 103 18.51 23.79 -15.78
CA LEU A 103 17.26 23.07 -15.55
C LEU A 103 17.50 21.77 -14.77
N LEU A 104 16.62 21.44 -13.83
CA LEU A 104 16.72 20.19 -13.08
C LEU A 104 16.43 19.00 -14.01
N CYS A 105 17.48 18.30 -14.41
CA CYS A 105 17.41 17.05 -15.16
C CYS A 105 18.63 16.20 -14.82
N LYS A 106 18.41 14.94 -14.45
CA LYS A 106 19.52 13.98 -14.28
C LYS A 106 19.89 13.36 -15.63
N ASP A 107 21.11 12.84 -15.72
CA ASP A 107 21.62 12.03 -16.83
C ASP A 107 21.45 12.71 -18.20
N VAL A 108 21.74 14.01 -18.23
CA VAL A 108 21.57 14.87 -19.42
C VAL A 108 22.33 14.35 -20.64
N LYS A 109 23.39 13.55 -20.43
CA LYS A 109 24.31 13.04 -21.47
C LYS A 109 23.60 12.32 -22.63
N ASP A 110 22.51 11.62 -22.35
CA ASP A 110 21.77 10.83 -23.34
C ASP A 110 20.45 11.50 -23.78
N LEU A 111 20.22 12.75 -23.34
CA LEU A 111 18.99 13.50 -23.60
C LEU A 111 19.25 14.66 -24.55
N ASN A 112 18.22 14.99 -25.33
CA ASN A 112 18.18 16.24 -26.09
C ASN A 112 17.57 17.37 -25.25
N LEU A 113 17.75 18.61 -25.70
CA LEU A 113 17.23 19.79 -24.99
C LEU A 113 15.71 19.73 -24.75
N ASP A 114 14.95 19.14 -25.67
CA ASP A 114 13.50 18.96 -25.52
C ASP A 114 13.15 18.07 -24.32
N ALA A 115 13.84 16.94 -24.18
CA ALA A 115 13.66 16.04 -23.05
C ALA A 115 14.09 16.70 -21.73
N VAL A 116 15.18 17.48 -21.73
CA VAL A 116 15.64 18.24 -20.55
C VAL A 116 14.58 19.24 -20.09
N ILE A 117 14.02 20.01 -21.03
CA ILE A 117 12.95 20.98 -20.74
C ILE A 117 11.71 20.26 -20.23
N LYS A 118 11.28 19.18 -20.91
CA LYS A 118 10.12 18.38 -20.50
C LYS A 118 10.30 17.85 -19.07
N ASN A 119 11.46 17.29 -18.73
CA ASN A 119 11.73 16.75 -17.41
C ASN A 119 11.73 17.83 -16.32
N ALA A 120 12.19 19.05 -16.62
CA ALA A 120 12.18 20.15 -15.65
C ALA A 120 10.83 20.88 -15.53
N THR A 121 9.85 20.56 -16.38
CA THR A 121 8.55 21.24 -16.45
C THR A 121 7.67 20.89 -15.25
N ILE A 122 6.94 21.88 -14.76
CA ILE A 122 5.94 21.76 -13.69
C ILE A 122 4.60 22.29 -14.24
N PRO A 123 3.51 21.55 -14.10
CA PRO A 123 2.16 22.06 -14.35
C PRO A 123 1.87 23.31 -13.51
N ASP A 124 1.09 24.26 -14.04
CA ASP A 124 0.77 25.49 -13.32
C ASP A 124 -0.02 25.18 -12.03
N GLU A 125 -0.92 24.19 -12.03
CA GLU A 125 -1.67 23.72 -10.85
C GLU A 125 -0.75 23.19 -9.73
N ASP A 126 0.18 22.29 -10.05
CA ASP A 126 1.17 21.77 -9.10
C ASP A 126 2.00 22.89 -8.46
N MET A 127 2.39 23.87 -9.28
CA MET A 127 3.19 24.99 -8.80
C MET A 127 2.38 25.93 -7.91
N GLU A 128 1.11 26.21 -8.24
CA GLU A 128 0.22 27.04 -7.43
C GLU A 128 -0.02 26.41 -6.04
N HIS A 129 -0.32 25.11 -6.00
CA HIS A 129 -0.45 24.36 -4.75
C HIS A 129 0.85 24.39 -3.93
N PHE A 130 1.99 24.22 -4.59
CA PHE A 130 3.29 24.27 -3.92
C PHE A 130 3.63 25.65 -3.37
N ILE A 131 3.39 26.73 -4.12
CA ILE A 131 3.58 28.11 -3.63
C ILE A 131 2.69 28.36 -2.42
N TYR A 132 1.40 28.00 -2.50
CA TYR A 132 0.48 28.15 -1.38
C TYR A 132 0.97 27.40 -0.14
N PHE A 133 1.38 26.14 -0.29
CA PHE A 133 1.96 25.36 0.79
C PHE A 133 3.20 26.03 1.39
N CYS A 134 4.15 26.44 0.55
CA CYS A 134 5.38 27.10 0.99
C CYS A 134 5.11 28.39 1.76
N ASP A 135 4.18 29.22 1.28
CA ASP A 135 3.94 30.54 1.83
C ASP A 135 3.00 30.52 3.05
N LYS A 136 2.18 29.47 3.22
CA LYS A 136 1.14 29.40 4.26
C LYS A 136 1.34 28.30 5.30
N MET A 137 2.00 27.21 4.95
CA MET A 137 1.98 25.97 5.75
C MET A 137 3.36 25.36 6.02
N ALA A 138 4.39 25.71 5.22
CA ALA A 138 5.68 25.03 5.29
C ALA A 138 6.57 25.44 6.49
N ASP A 139 6.11 26.36 7.34
CA ASP A 139 6.83 26.72 8.55
C ASP A 139 6.94 25.51 9.49
N GLY A 140 8.18 25.14 9.83
CA GLY A 140 8.47 23.96 10.67
C GLY A 140 8.60 22.63 9.91
N ILE A 141 8.45 22.61 8.58
CA ILE A 141 8.71 21.42 7.78
C ILE A 141 10.22 21.12 7.74
N GLU A 142 10.58 19.89 8.09
CA GLU A 142 11.97 19.43 8.06
C GLU A 142 12.31 18.66 6.79
N GLY A 143 13.49 18.95 6.23
CA GLY A 143 14.10 18.14 5.17
C GLY A 143 13.31 18.10 3.86
N LEU A 144 12.52 19.14 3.58
CA LEU A 144 11.86 19.32 2.29
C LEU A 144 12.90 19.39 1.17
N SER A 145 12.70 18.59 0.12
CA SER A 145 13.59 18.56 -1.03
C SER A 145 12.84 18.04 -2.25
N ILE A 146 13.28 18.41 -3.44
CA ILE A 146 12.89 17.70 -4.66
C ILE A 146 13.96 16.67 -4.93
N VAL A 147 13.55 15.43 -5.11
CA VAL A 147 14.46 14.34 -5.47
C VAL A 147 14.15 13.85 -6.87
N ASP A 148 15.21 13.46 -7.55
CA ASP A 148 15.13 12.82 -8.85
C ASP A 148 14.77 11.34 -8.67
N LYS A 149 13.49 11.11 -8.40
CA LYS A 149 12.84 9.79 -8.39
C LYS A 149 11.51 9.96 -9.09
N ARG A 150 11.19 9.01 -9.98
CA ARG A 150 9.87 8.94 -10.62
C ARG A 150 8.86 8.48 -9.58
N TYR A 151 7.82 9.28 -9.36
CA TYR A 151 6.75 8.93 -8.43
C TYR A 151 6.00 7.68 -8.88
N ASP A 152 5.74 7.56 -10.18
CA ASP A 152 5.05 6.39 -10.76
C ASP A 152 5.79 5.07 -10.46
N ASP A 153 7.12 5.08 -10.46
CA ASP A 153 7.90 3.89 -10.15
C ASP A 153 7.79 3.53 -8.65
N LEU A 154 7.66 4.55 -7.78
CA LEU A 154 7.54 4.35 -6.34
C LEU A 154 6.20 3.74 -5.93
N ILE A 155 5.10 4.20 -6.53
CA ILE A 155 3.75 3.75 -6.17
C ILE A 155 3.46 2.31 -6.61
N LEU A 156 4.19 1.80 -7.62
CA LEU A 156 4.06 0.42 -8.04
C LEU A 156 4.49 -0.56 -6.95
N GLU A 157 5.58 -0.27 -6.25
CA GLU A 157 6.20 -1.20 -5.28
C GLU A 157 5.91 -0.87 -3.80
N ASN A 158 5.21 0.24 -3.53
CA ASN A 158 5.02 0.73 -2.17
C ASN A 158 3.60 1.24 -1.96
N ASP A 159 3.01 0.88 -0.80
CA ASP A 159 1.72 1.42 -0.36
C ASP A 159 1.77 2.96 -0.33
N THR A 160 0.69 3.58 -0.78
CA THR A 160 0.45 5.01 -0.61
C THR A 160 -0.26 5.26 0.71
N ILE A 161 0.06 6.38 1.34
CA ILE A 161 -0.52 6.82 2.60
C ILE A 161 -1.01 8.25 2.46
N ARG A 162 -2.05 8.56 3.22
CA ARG A 162 -2.58 9.89 3.44
C ARG A 162 -2.19 10.41 4.81
N ILE A 163 -1.83 11.69 4.89
CA ILE A 163 -1.62 12.38 6.16
C ILE A 163 -2.91 13.06 6.62
N PHE A 164 -3.25 12.91 7.90
CA PHE A 164 -4.49 13.45 8.50
C PHE A 164 -4.26 14.60 9.50
N SER A 165 -3.00 14.92 9.80
CA SER A 165 -2.65 15.93 10.81
C SER A 165 -1.53 16.86 10.36
N GLY A 166 -1.52 18.08 10.87
CA GLY A 166 -0.44 19.04 10.66
C GLY A 166 -0.47 19.70 9.27
N PRO A 167 0.62 20.39 8.87
CA PRO A 167 0.70 21.17 7.63
C PRO A 167 0.62 20.33 6.34
N LEU A 168 0.75 19.01 6.44
CA LEU A 168 0.64 18.08 5.32
C LEU A 168 -0.72 17.36 5.29
N LYS A 169 -1.72 17.80 6.07
CA LYS A 169 -3.05 17.17 6.06
C LYS A 169 -3.60 17.11 4.62
N GLY A 170 -4.10 15.94 4.22
CA GLY A 170 -4.61 15.65 2.87
C GLY A 170 -3.54 15.22 1.87
N TRP A 171 -2.25 15.29 2.20
CA TRP A 171 -1.18 14.87 1.28
C TRP A 171 -1.15 13.35 1.16
N VAL A 172 -1.04 12.89 -0.09
CA VAL A 172 -0.96 11.47 -0.45
C VAL A 172 0.40 11.17 -1.06
N GLY A 173 1.04 10.10 -0.61
CA GLY A 173 2.34 9.72 -1.13
C GLY A 173 2.89 8.40 -0.63
N VAL A 174 4.10 8.08 -1.06
CA VAL A 174 4.81 6.86 -0.67
C VAL A 174 5.71 7.12 0.51
N VAL A 175 5.67 6.26 1.52
CA VAL A 175 6.58 6.35 2.68
C VAL A 175 7.73 5.35 2.56
N LYS A 176 8.96 5.86 2.58
CA LYS A 176 10.17 5.00 2.65
C LYS A 176 11.04 5.37 3.83
N GLN A 177 11.71 4.36 4.38
CA GLN A 177 12.73 4.57 5.40
C GLN A 177 14.08 4.84 4.73
N ILE A 178 14.69 5.97 5.07
CA ILE A 178 16.03 6.35 4.58
C ILE A 178 16.99 6.28 5.75
N LYS A 179 18.13 5.61 5.57
CA LYS A 179 19.22 5.61 6.54
C LYS A 179 20.27 6.63 6.12
N ARG A 180 20.51 7.66 6.93
CA ARG A 180 21.55 8.67 6.70
C ARG A 180 22.41 8.82 7.95
N LYS A 181 23.73 8.65 7.80
CA LYS A 181 24.70 8.74 8.92
C LYS A 181 24.28 7.88 10.14
N GLY A 182 23.84 6.65 9.90
CA GLY A 182 23.41 5.73 10.96
C GLY A 182 21.98 5.93 11.47
N LYS A 183 21.38 7.12 11.31
CA LYS A 183 20.00 7.41 11.72
C LYS A 183 19.02 7.00 10.64
N LYS A 184 17.96 6.28 11.04
CA LYS A 184 16.84 5.90 10.16
C LYS A 184 15.73 6.93 10.32
N ASP A 185 15.29 7.52 9.22
CA ASP A 185 14.16 8.43 9.19
C ASP A 185 13.11 7.95 8.18
N ARG A 186 11.84 8.26 8.40
CA ARG A 186 10.77 8.00 7.42
C ARG A 186 10.49 9.26 6.63
N HIS A 187 10.51 9.08 5.33
CA HIS A 187 10.30 10.13 4.36
C HIS A 187 9.00 9.89 3.60
N LEU A 188 8.24 10.94 3.36
CA LEU A 188 7.12 10.94 2.42
C LEU A 188 7.60 11.44 1.07
N PHE A 189 7.30 10.70 0.02
CA PHE A 189 7.49 11.09 -1.38
C PHE A 189 6.12 11.38 -1.98
N VAL A 190 5.90 12.60 -2.47
CA VAL A 190 4.66 13.03 -3.13
C VAL A 190 4.97 13.43 -4.57
N ARG A 191 4.06 13.12 -5.48
CA ARG A 191 4.18 13.52 -6.88
C ARG A 191 4.33 15.04 -6.99
N PHE A 192 5.26 15.50 -7.81
CA PHE A 192 5.45 16.92 -8.07
C PHE A 192 5.97 17.15 -9.47
N GLY A 193 5.35 18.05 -10.22
CA GLY A 193 5.77 18.38 -11.57
C GLY A 193 5.62 17.20 -12.53
N ASN A 194 6.51 17.14 -13.53
CA ASN A 194 6.53 16.04 -14.48
C ASN A 194 7.13 14.74 -13.89
N ASN A 195 6.44 14.17 -12.90
CA ASN A 195 6.73 12.91 -12.21
C ASN A 195 7.95 12.94 -11.26
N HIS A 196 8.42 14.10 -10.84
CA HIS A 196 9.40 14.18 -9.74
C HIS A 196 8.74 13.87 -8.41
N CYS A 197 9.56 13.70 -7.37
CA CYS A 197 9.07 13.54 -6.02
C CYS A 197 9.47 14.73 -5.15
N LEU A 198 8.48 15.35 -4.52
CA LEU A 198 8.71 16.13 -3.31
C LEU A 198 8.95 15.15 -2.15
N ASN A 199 10.10 15.26 -1.52
CA ASN A 199 10.55 14.44 -0.40
C ASN A 199 10.49 15.26 0.89
N VAL A 200 9.75 14.77 1.87
CA VAL A 200 9.59 15.37 3.21
C VAL A 200 10.11 14.40 4.26
N SER A 201 10.93 14.89 5.20
CA SER A 201 11.53 14.08 6.27
C SER A 201 10.70 14.13 7.56
N ASN A 202 11.04 13.30 8.55
CA ASN A 202 10.43 13.30 9.89
C ASN A 202 8.88 13.22 9.89
N ILE A 203 8.32 12.40 8.99
CA ILE A 203 6.86 12.34 8.83
C ILE A 203 6.15 11.50 9.90
N ARG A 204 6.90 10.82 10.79
CA ARG A 204 6.34 10.00 11.89
C ARG A 204 5.54 10.79 12.90
N GLN A 205 5.77 12.10 12.99
CA GLN A 205 5.05 12.99 13.88
C GLN A 205 3.58 13.19 13.47
N TYR A 206 3.25 12.88 12.22
CA TYR A 206 1.89 13.03 11.70
C TYR A 206 1.09 11.73 11.83
N ASP A 207 -0.21 11.90 12.03
CA ASP A 207 -1.20 10.84 11.85
C ASP A 207 -1.31 10.52 10.37
N MET A 208 -1.24 9.24 10.05
CA MET A 208 -1.22 8.77 8.66
C MET A 208 -1.89 7.40 8.55
N GLN A 209 -2.64 7.21 7.47
CA GLN A 209 -3.31 5.96 7.14
C GLN A 209 -2.98 5.55 5.72
N ILE A 210 -3.10 4.25 5.45
CA ILE A 210 -2.94 3.67 4.13
C ILE A 210 -4.14 4.03 3.30
N GLU A 211 -3.86 4.45 2.07
CA GLU A 211 -4.88 4.78 1.10
C GLU A 211 -4.97 3.70 0.03
N HIS A 212 -3.83 3.35 -0.58
CA HIS A 212 -3.76 2.26 -1.56
C HIS A 212 -2.56 1.36 -1.28
N GLU A 213 -2.72 0.07 -1.53
CA GLU A 213 -1.65 -0.91 -1.47
C GLU A 213 -0.90 -1.01 -2.80
N ALA A 214 0.40 -1.33 -2.71
CA ALA A 214 1.24 -1.54 -3.88
C ALA A 214 0.63 -2.56 -4.87
N THR A 215 0.91 -2.37 -6.15
CA THR A 215 0.48 -3.29 -7.22
C THR A 215 1.51 -4.38 -7.48
N LYS A 216 2.78 -4.11 -7.18
CA LYS A 216 3.95 -4.95 -7.42
C LYS A 216 4.80 -5.10 -6.15
N GLY A 217 5.71 -6.06 -6.21
CA GLY A 217 6.68 -6.32 -5.15
C GLY A 217 6.16 -7.25 -4.05
N PRO A 218 7.05 -7.61 -3.10
CA PRO A 218 6.80 -8.75 -2.21
C PRO A 218 5.53 -8.64 -1.36
N LYS A 219 5.16 -7.42 -0.95
CA LYS A 219 3.93 -7.20 -0.16
C LYS A 219 2.66 -7.37 -0.98
N ALA A 220 2.65 -6.88 -2.22
CA ALA A 220 1.49 -6.97 -3.10
C ALA A 220 1.27 -8.41 -3.57
N GLU A 221 2.36 -9.11 -3.89
CA GLU A 221 2.39 -10.53 -4.23
C GLU A 221 1.89 -11.38 -3.06
N ALA A 222 2.28 -11.00 -1.84
CA ALA A 222 1.80 -11.61 -0.63
C ALA A 222 0.27 -11.56 -0.53
N VAL A 223 -0.33 -10.38 -0.42
CA VAL A 223 -1.79 -10.25 -0.32
C VAL A 223 -2.53 -10.98 -1.46
N GLY A 224 -1.99 -10.93 -2.68
CA GLY A 224 -2.53 -11.67 -3.83
C GLY A 224 -2.52 -13.19 -3.65
N MET A 225 -1.42 -13.76 -3.13
CA MET A 225 -1.35 -15.19 -2.82
C MET A 225 -2.35 -15.58 -1.73
N TRP A 226 -2.53 -14.75 -0.69
CA TRP A 226 -3.42 -15.09 0.42
C TRP A 226 -4.88 -15.10 -0.03
N ARG A 227 -5.28 -14.12 -0.85
CA ARG A 227 -6.60 -14.09 -1.50
C ARG A 227 -6.81 -15.32 -2.40
N ALA A 228 -5.78 -15.73 -3.15
CA ALA A 228 -5.87 -16.93 -3.99
C ALA A 228 -5.99 -18.22 -3.17
N ILE A 229 -5.30 -18.35 -2.03
CA ILE A 229 -5.47 -19.47 -1.10
C ILE A 229 -6.91 -19.50 -0.59
N ASP A 230 -7.39 -18.38 -0.07
CA ASP A 230 -8.73 -18.27 0.49
C ASP A 230 -9.84 -18.61 -0.53
N GLN A 231 -9.73 -18.12 -1.76
CA GLN A 231 -10.66 -18.47 -2.84
C GLN A 231 -10.63 -19.97 -3.17
N MET A 232 -9.45 -20.61 -3.18
CA MET A 232 -9.32 -22.05 -3.39
C MET A 232 -9.97 -22.83 -2.24
N ILE A 233 -9.76 -22.41 -0.99
CA ILE A 233 -10.35 -23.04 0.19
C ILE A 233 -11.87 -22.92 0.17
N GLY A 234 -12.43 -21.72 -0.04
CA GLY A 234 -13.87 -21.50 -0.10
C GLY A 234 -14.55 -22.36 -1.17
N TYR A 235 -13.96 -22.44 -2.37
CA TYR A 235 -14.43 -23.32 -3.44
C TYR A 235 -14.40 -24.80 -3.04
N LEU A 236 -13.34 -25.27 -2.37
CA LEU A 236 -13.22 -26.66 -1.93
C LEU A 236 -14.21 -26.99 -0.81
N GLN A 237 -14.46 -26.08 0.13
CA GLN A 237 -15.45 -26.24 1.19
C GLN A 237 -16.86 -26.36 0.62
N ALA A 238 -17.22 -25.54 -0.37
CA ALA A 238 -18.50 -25.63 -1.06
C ALA A 238 -18.64 -26.94 -1.87
N LYS A 239 -17.58 -27.32 -2.61
CA LYS A 239 -17.61 -28.48 -3.50
C LYS A 239 -17.59 -29.81 -2.76
N GLN A 240 -16.83 -29.92 -1.68
CA GLN A 240 -16.64 -31.15 -0.90
C GLN A 240 -16.74 -30.84 0.61
N PRO A 241 -17.93 -30.51 1.13
CA PRO A 241 -18.06 -30.01 2.51
C PRO A 241 -17.69 -31.05 3.59
N SER A 242 -17.76 -32.34 3.26
CA SER A 242 -17.35 -33.44 4.13
C SER A 242 -15.84 -33.67 4.18
N GLU A 243 -15.07 -33.07 3.26
CA GLU A 243 -13.61 -33.20 3.20
C GLU A 243 -12.92 -32.00 3.84
N ASN A 244 -11.70 -32.20 4.34
CA ASN A 244 -10.87 -31.10 4.80
C ASN A 244 -10.28 -30.35 3.59
N ALA A 245 -10.86 -29.20 3.25
CA ALA A 245 -10.46 -28.35 2.13
C ALA A 245 -8.96 -27.96 2.16
N TYR A 246 -8.40 -27.68 3.34
CA TYR A 246 -6.99 -27.31 3.50
C TYR A 246 -6.07 -28.47 3.13
N LYS A 247 -6.37 -29.66 3.66
CA LYS A 247 -5.64 -30.90 3.33
C LYS A 247 -5.81 -31.29 1.87
N THR A 248 -7.00 -31.11 1.30
CA THR A 248 -7.24 -31.35 -0.13
C THR A 248 -6.40 -30.41 -0.99
N LEU A 249 -6.32 -29.12 -0.64
CA LEU A 249 -5.47 -28.17 -1.34
C LEU A 249 -3.97 -28.51 -1.23
N HIS A 250 -3.51 -28.94 -0.05
CA HIS A 250 -2.14 -29.45 0.14
C HIS A 250 -1.85 -30.62 -0.80
N ASN A 251 -2.72 -31.61 -0.82
CA ASN A 251 -2.57 -32.79 -1.67
C ASN A 251 -2.51 -32.43 -3.15
N LEU A 252 -3.32 -31.47 -3.60
CA LEU A 252 -3.27 -30.97 -4.98
C LEU A 252 -1.89 -30.39 -5.32
N PHE A 253 -1.27 -29.60 -4.42
CA PHE A 253 0.07 -29.06 -4.66
C PHE A 253 1.16 -30.14 -4.64
N LEU A 254 1.09 -31.07 -3.69
CA LEU A 254 2.01 -32.21 -3.62
C LEU A 254 1.93 -33.05 -4.90
N ASP A 255 0.73 -33.38 -5.36
CA ASP A 255 0.52 -34.12 -6.60
C ASP A 255 0.94 -33.32 -7.84
N TYR A 256 0.78 -31.99 -7.83
CA TYR A 256 1.20 -31.13 -8.94
C TYR A 256 2.72 -31.08 -9.10
N GLN A 257 3.46 -31.11 -7.98
CA GLN A 257 4.93 -31.11 -7.97
C GLN A 257 5.55 -32.52 -8.02
N LYS A 258 4.74 -33.57 -7.87
CA LYS A 258 5.19 -34.96 -7.85
C LYS A 258 5.98 -35.33 -9.10
N ARG A 259 7.23 -35.78 -8.88
CA ARG A 259 8.10 -36.23 -9.97
C ARG A 259 7.91 -37.72 -10.24
N LEU A 260 7.18 -38.04 -11.30
CA LEU A 260 6.99 -39.44 -11.71
C LEU A 260 8.30 -40.06 -12.20
N THR A 261 8.57 -41.29 -11.78
CA THR A 261 9.75 -42.05 -12.22
C THR A 261 9.74 -42.25 -13.74
N VAL A 262 10.85 -41.90 -14.39
CA VAL A 262 11.09 -42.14 -15.82
C VAL A 262 12.21 -43.15 -15.94
N TYR A 263 11.92 -44.31 -16.53
CA TYR A 263 12.95 -45.31 -16.78
C TYR A 263 13.79 -44.93 -18.00
N ARG A 264 15.12 -45.03 -17.87
CA ARG A 264 16.09 -44.75 -18.92
C ARG A 264 16.48 -46.06 -19.63
N ASN A 265 16.23 -46.13 -20.94
CA ASN A 265 16.66 -47.28 -21.74
C ASN A 265 18.14 -47.14 -22.15
N ARG A 266 18.84 -48.27 -22.31
CA ARG A 266 20.28 -48.32 -22.67
C ARG A 266 20.62 -47.64 -24.01
N ARG A 267 19.63 -47.48 -24.91
CA ARG A 267 19.76 -46.81 -26.22
C ARG A 267 19.25 -45.37 -26.25
N MET A 268 18.82 -44.84 -25.10
CA MET A 268 18.19 -43.52 -25.00
C MET A 268 19.25 -42.43 -24.80
N THR A 269 19.24 -41.43 -25.67
CA THR A 269 20.09 -40.23 -25.54
C THR A 269 19.62 -39.37 -24.36
N ASP A 270 20.50 -38.52 -23.82
CA ASP A 270 20.13 -37.60 -22.73
C ASP A 270 18.98 -36.67 -23.14
N ARG A 271 18.98 -36.21 -24.39
CA ARG A 271 17.90 -35.38 -24.94
C ARG A 271 16.56 -36.14 -24.94
N ALA A 272 16.53 -37.38 -25.40
CA ALA A 272 15.30 -38.18 -25.41
C ALA A 272 14.81 -38.50 -23.98
N TYR A 273 15.73 -38.75 -23.05
CA TYR A 273 15.39 -38.96 -21.64
C TYR A 273 14.81 -37.70 -21.00
N ASN A 274 15.42 -36.53 -21.24
CA ASN A 274 14.95 -35.25 -20.73
C ASN A 274 13.57 -34.88 -21.29
N ASN A 275 13.35 -35.04 -22.61
CA ASN A 275 12.05 -34.82 -23.22
C ASN A 275 10.96 -35.69 -22.58
N LYS A 276 11.23 -37.00 -22.39
CA LYS A 276 10.26 -37.91 -21.74
C LYS A 276 9.96 -37.53 -20.29
N LYS A 277 10.95 -36.99 -19.59
CA LYS A 277 10.78 -36.48 -18.22
C LYS A 277 9.92 -35.22 -18.20
N GLU A 278 10.14 -34.31 -19.13
CA GLU A 278 9.34 -33.10 -19.30
C GLU A 278 7.89 -33.45 -19.67
N GLU A 279 7.68 -34.32 -20.66
CA GLU A 279 6.35 -34.82 -21.06
C GLU A 279 5.59 -35.42 -19.88
N LYS A 280 6.22 -36.28 -19.07
CA LYS A 280 5.59 -36.84 -17.87
C LYS A 280 5.26 -35.77 -16.82
N THR A 281 6.12 -34.76 -16.67
CA THR A 281 5.89 -33.66 -15.72
C THR A 281 4.69 -32.83 -16.17
N VAL A 282 4.64 -32.45 -17.44
CA VAL A 282 3.52 -31.71 -18.04
C VAL A 282 2.23 -32.52 -17.94
N ALA A 283 2.26 -33.82 -18.25
CA ALA A 283 1.09 -34.69 -18.13
C ALA A 283 0.57 -34.81 -16.68
N GLN A 284 1.47 -34.92 -15.70
CA GLN A 284 1.10 -34.96 -14.28
C GLN A 284 0.48 -33.64 -13.83
N GLN A 285 1.10 -32.51 -14.19
CA GLN A 285 0.56 -31.18 -13.89
C GLN A 285 -0.82 -30.97 -14.52
N GLN A 286 -0.99 -31.38 -15.78
CA GLN A 286 -2.27 -31.28 -16.48
C GLN A 286 -3.34 -32.16 -15.81
N LYS A 287 -3.00 -33.39 -15.40
CA LYS A 287 -3.90 -34.29 -14.67
C LYS A 287 -4.42 -33.66 -13.37
N VAL A 288 -3.59 -32.91 -12.64
CA VAL A 288 -4.03 -32.20 -11.43
C VAL A 288 -4.91 -31.00 -11.80
N LEU A 289 -4.51 -30.21 -12.80
CA LEU A 289 -5.32 -29.08 -13.26
C LEU A 289 -6.70 -29.50 -13.78
N ASP A 290 -6.84 -30.70 -14.33
CA ASP A 290 -8.10 -31.23 -14.81
C ASP A 290 -9.09 -31.59 -13.68
N GLN A 291 -8.59 -31.81 -12.45
CA GLN A 291 -9.43 -31.99 -11.25
C GLN A 291 -9.97 -30.66 -10.70
N ILE A 292 -9.34 -29.55 -11.09
CA ILE A 292 -9.68 -28.20 -10.65
C ILE A 292 -10.63 -27.55 -11.66
N ASP A 293 -11.68 -26.90 -11.15
CA ASP A 293 -12.61 -26.14 -12.00
C ASP A 293 -11.86 -25.09 -12.82
N LYS A 294 -12.26 -24.92 -14.07
CA LYS A 294 -11.61 -24.01 -15.03
C LYS A 294 -11.45 -22.59 -14.48
N ARG A 295 -12.41 -22.10 -13.69
CA ARG A 295 -12.39 -20.77 -13.06
C ARG A 295 -11.29 -20.64 -12.01
N MET A 296 -10.96 -21.73 -11.31
CA MET A 296 -9.98 -21.76 -10.21
C MET A 296 -8.54 -22.10 -10.66
N ARG A 297 -8.37 -22.61 -11.89
CA ARG A 297 -7.04 -22.98 -12.43
C ARG A 297 -6.04 -21.82 -12.43
N ASN A 298 -6.49 -20.59 -12.66
CA ASN A 298 -5.60 -19.42 -12.65
C ASN A 298 -5.08 -19.13 -11.24
N ASN A 299 -5.94 -19.18 -10.22
CA ASN A 299 -5.53 -19.03 -8.82
C ASN A 299 -4.53 -20.11 -8.44
N PHE A 300 -4.82 -21.38 -8.76
CA PHE A 300 -3.91 -22.48 -8.48
C PHE A 300 -2.54 -22.30 -9.17
N ARG A 301 -2.53 -21.84 -10.43
CA ARG A 301 -1.28 -21.56 -11.15
C ARG A 301 -0.49 -20.42 -10.52
N ILE A 302 -1.14 -19.34 -10.10
CA ILE A 302 -0.50 -18.23 -9.38
C ILE A 302 0.18 -18.76 -8.12
N LEU A 303 -0.52 -19.56 -7.32
CA LEU A 303 0.03 -20.18 -6.11
C LEU A 303 1.21 -21.09 -6.42
N SER A 304 1.07 -21.97 -7.41
CA SER A 304 2.10 -22.95 -7.78
C SER A 304 3.46 -22.33 -8.16
N LYS A 305 3.45 -21.10 -8.71
CA LYS A 305 4.67 -20.36 -9.08
C LYS A 305 5.44 -19.84 -7.87
N ASN A 306 4.77 -19.70 -6.73
CA ASN A 306 5.35 -19.14 -5.50
C ASN A 306 5.90 -20.21 -4.55
N PHE A 307 5.63 -21.49 -4.80
CA PHE A 307 6.10 -22.58 -3.95
C PHE A 307 7.47 -23.13 -4.39
N PRO A 308 8.33 -23.54 -3.44
CA PRO A 308 9.65 -24.08 -3.76
C PRO A 308 9.56 -25.38 -4.57
N THR A 309 10.61 -25.69 -5.32
CA THR A 309 10.72 -26.96 -6.06
C THR A 309 11.38 -28.04 -5.20
N GLY A 310 10.59 -29.00 -4.69
CA GLY A 310 11.09 -30.16 -3.94
C GLY A 310 10.13 -30.60 -2.82
N GLU A 311 9.85 -31.90 -2.71
CA GLU A 311 8.74 -32.43 -1.88
C GLU A 311 8.85 -32.07 -0.38
N ILE A 312 10.04 -32.19 0.24
CA ILE A 312 10.23 -31.88 1.67
C ILE A 312 10.04 -30.38 1.93
N ALA A 313 10.73 -29.54 1.16
CA ALA A 313 10.62 -28.08 1.27
C ALA A 313 9.21 -27.56 0.93
N LEU A 314 8.49 -28.27 0.05
CA LEU A 314 7.10 -27.97 -0.28
C LEU A 314 6.16 -28.30 0.88
N GLY A 315 6.33 -29.46 1.52
CA GLY A 315 5.51 -29.85 2.68
C GLY A 315 5.58 -28.83 3.82
N GLU A 316 6.80 -28.48 4.26
CA GLU A 316 7.02 -27.48 5.31
C GLU A 316 6.44 -26.10 4.93
N CYS A 317 6.62 -25.70 3.66
CA CYS A 317 6.09 -24.43 3.14
C CYS A 317 4.56 -24.40 3.11
N LEU A 318 3.91 -25.51 2.76
CA LEU A 318 2.45 -25.62 2.71
C LEU A 318 1.84 -25.59 4.12
N GLU A 319 2.46 -26.24 5.10
CA GLU A 319 2.02 -26.17 6.50
C GLU A 319 2.07 -24.75 7.06
N GLU A 320 3.13 -24.00 6.72
CA GLU A 320 3.23 -22.59 7.13
C GLU A 320 2.21 -21.70 6.41
N LEU A 321 2.03 -21.86 5.10
CA LEU A 321 1.23 -20.94 4.27
C LEU A 321 -0.27 -21.23 4.30
N ILE A 322 -0.65 -22.51 4.40
CA ILE A 322 -2.02 -23.00 4.36
C ILE A 322 -2.27 -23.82 5.64
N PRO A 323 -2.30 -23.18 6.83
CA PRO A 323 -2.53 -23.90 8.07
C PRO A 323 -3.92 -24.51 8.10
N ASP A 324 -4.05 -25.69 8.70
CA ASP A 324 -5.33 -26.39 8.85
C ASP A 324 -6.27 -25.60 9.78
N ALA A 325 -7.19 -24.83 9.18
CA ALA A 325 -8.12 -23.98 9.90
C ALA A 325 -9.56 -24.47 9.73
N LYS A 326 -10.35 -24.37 10.80
CA LYS A 326 -11.78 -24.77 10.74
C LYS A 326 -12.66 -23.75 10.03
N LEU A 327 -12.32 -22.47 10.13
CA LEU A 327 -13.09 -21.35 9.60
C LEU A 327 -12.16 -20.42 8.83
N ARG A 328 -12.63 -19.90 7.70
CA ARG A 328 -11.93 -18.91 6.87
C ARG A 328 -11.72 -17.60 7.63
N PRO A 329 -10.83 -16.71 7.17
CA PRO A 329 -10.68 -15.36 7.73
C PRO A 329 -12.02 -14.65 7.88
N PHE A 330 -12.14 -13.78 8.88
CA PHE A 330 -13.40 -13.08 9.17
C PHE A 330 -13.99 -12.38 7.93
N LEU A 331 -13.20 -11.63 7.18
CA LEU A 331 -13.64 -10.85 6.01
C LEU A 331 -12.85 -11.28 4.77
N THR A 332 -13.57 -11.89 3.83
CA THR A 332 -13.00 -12.39 2.57
C THR A 332 -13.66 -11.73 1.36
N PRO A 333 -13.00 -11.66 0.20
CA PRO A 333 -13.59 -11.10 -1.01
C PRO A 333 -14.58 -12.05 -1.72
N THR A 334 -14.78 -13.27 -1.21
CA THR A 334 -15.66 -14.26 -1.83
C THR A 334 -16.32 -15.13 -0.79
N SER A 335 -17.63 -15.29 -0.87
CA SER A 335 -18.41 -16.19 -0.02
C SER A 335 -17.93 -17.64 -0.09
N GLY A 336 -17.44 -18.09 -1.25
CA GLY A 336 -17.06 -19.50 -1.49
C GLY A 336 -18.26 -20.38 -1.85
N GLU A 337 -19.46 -20.04 -1.38
CA GLU A 337 -20.74 -20.63 -1.71
C GLU A 337 -21.66 -19.62 -2.42
N ILE A 338 -22.61 -20.07 -3.24
CA ILE A 338 -23.54 -19.15 -3.91
C ILE A 338 -24.52 -18.60 -2.86
N ILE A 339 -24.56 -17.28 -2.72
CA ILE A 339 -25.61 -16.59 -1.97
C ILE A 339 -26.84 -16.47 -2.88
N PRO A 340 -28.02 -17.00 -2.49
CA PRO A 340 -29.23 -16.94 -3.30
C PRO A 340 -29.62 -15.50 -3.68
N GLU A 341 -30.20 -15.34 -4.87
CA GLU A 341 -30.66 -14.04 -5.34
C GLU A 341 -31.73 -13.47 -4.39
N GLY A 342 -31.60 -12.18 -4.05
CA GLY A 342 -32.47 -11.51 -3.07
C GLY A 342 -32.13 -11.77 -1.60
N GLN A 343 -31.11 -12.59 -1.30
CA GLN A 343 -30.60 -12.78 0.05
C GLN A 343 -29.25 -12.07 0.24
N ASN A 344 -28.94 -11.75 1.50
CA ASN A 344 -27.66 -11.19 1.92
C ASN A 344 -26.81 -12.19 2.72
N PHE A 345 -27.22 -13.45 2.81
CA PHE A 345 -26.50 -14.48 3.53
C PHE A 345 -26.65 -15.87 2.90
N THR A 346 -25.79 -16.80 3.29
CA THR A 346 -25.96 -18.23 3.06
C THR A 346 -25.40 -19.02 4.25
N VAL A 347 -25.69 -20.31 4.30
CA VAL A 347 -25.18 -21.23 5.32
C VAL A 347 -24.38 -22.34 4.66
N LEU A 348 -23.22 -22.66 5.20
CA LEU A 348 -22.36 -23.73 4.72
C LEU A 348 -21.99 -24.67 5.87
N CYS A 349 -22.25 -25.96 5.72
CA CYS A 349 -21.86 -26.98 6.69
C CYS A 349 -20.60 -27.70 6.23
N HIS A 350 -19.48 -27.50 6.91
CA HIS A 350 -18.19 -28.13 6.59
C HIS A 350 -17.35 -28.30 7.84
N ASN A 351 -16.34 -29.18 7.82
CA ASN A 351 -15.41 -29.37 8.95
C ASN A 351 -16.08 -29.58 10.33
N GLY A 352 -17.31 -30.13 10.35
CA GLY A 352 -18.11 -30.31 11.56
C GLY A 352 -18.63 -29.02 12.20
N ILE A 353 -18.67 -27.91 11.46
CA ILE A 353 -19.24 -26.63 11.87
C ILE A 353 -20.38 -26.22 10.94
N THR A 354 -21.26 -25.36 11.45
CA THR A 354 -22.22 -24.62 10.63
C THR A 354 -21.72 -23.19 10.50
N GLU A 355 -21.44 -22.77 9.28
CA GLU A 355 -20.93 -21.44 8.97
C GLU A 355 -22.05 -20.57 8.42
N LEU A 356 -22.25 -19.40 9.03
CA LEU A 356 -23.02 -18.31 8.48
C LEU A 356 -22.09 -17.39 7.69
N ILE A 357 -22.44 -17.14 6.44
CA ILE A 357 -21.70 -16.25 5.53
C ILE A 357 -22.60 -15.05 5.23
N LEU A 358 -22.20 -13.87 5.68
CA LEU A 358 -22.97 -12.62 5.54
C LEU A 358 -22.30 -11.70 4.52
N ARG A 359 -23.04 -11.29 3.49
CA ARG A 359 -22.57 -10.23 2.59
C ARG A 359 -22.58 -8.90 3.33
N CYS A 360 -21.47 -8.18 3.25
CA CYS A 360 -21.31 -6.87 3.86
C CYS A 360 -20.61 -5.90 2.91
N ASN A 361 -20.98 -4.63 3.00
CA ASN A 361 -20.34 -3.56 2.26
C ASN A 361 -19.58 -2.68 3.26
N LEU A 362 -18.26 -2.62 3.12
CA LEU A 362 -17.39 -1.91 4.04
C LEU A 362 -17.11 -0.46 3.61
N ARG A 363 -17.73 0.04 2.54
CA ARG A 363 -17.47 1.38 1.97
C ARG A 363 -17.58 2.46 3.04
N ASP A 364 -18.64 2.44 3.85
CA ASP A 364 -18.84 3.45 4.90
C ASP A 364 -17.82 3.34 6.04
N VAL A 365 -17.27 2.15 6.29
CA VAL A 365 -16.19 1.93 7.26
C VAL A 365 -14.84 2.41 6.70
N PHE A 366 -14.64 2.29 5.39
CA PHE A 366 -13.45 2.77 4.70
C PHE A 366 -13.48 4.27 4.37
N LEU A 367 -14.63 4.92 4.26
CA LEU A 367 -14.74 6.32 3.85
C LEU A 367 -15.08 7.30 5.00
N ASP A 368 -14.93 6.86 6.26
CA ASP A 368 -15.17 7.60 7.52
C ASP A 368 -15.78 9.02 7.32
N LYS A 369 -17.12 9.08 7.16
CA LYS A 369 -17.85 10.27 6.67
C LYS A 369 -17.72 11.53 7.54
N ASP A 370 -17.13 11.40 8.73
CA ASP A 370 -16.94 12.49 9.69
C ASP A 370 -15.62 13.28 9.47
N ASP A 371 -14.69 12.81 8.62
CA ASP A 371 -13.50 13.60 8.26
C ASP A 371 -13.79 14.47 7.02
N GLU A 372 -13.78 15.80 7.20
CA GLU A 372 -13.87 16.80 6.13
C GLU A 372 -12.87 16.55 4.98
N SER A 373 -11.75 15.86 5.25
CA SER A 373 -10.75 15.51 4.23
C SER A 373 -11.16 14.37 3.29
N ASP A 374 -12.19 13.59 3.63
CA ASP A 374 -12.74 12.54 2.77
C ASP A 374 -13.90 13.03 1.88
N LYS A 375 -14.45 14.23 2.13
CA LYS A 375 -15.52 14.82 1.31
C LYS A 375 -15.11 15.16 -0.13
N ASN A 376 -13.81 15.32 -0.37
CA ASN A 376 -13.23 15.63 -1.68
C ASN A 376 -12.43 14.47 -2.28
N THR A 377 -12.42 13.30 -1.64
CA THR A 377 -11.77 12.12 -2.19
C THR A 377 -12.64 11.62 -3.34
N THR A 378 -12.09 11.55 -4.56
CA THR A 378 -12.75 10.88 -5.69
C THR A 378 -13.11 9.47 -5.23
N VAL A 379 -14.41 9.19 -5.11
CA VAL A 379 -14.92 7.86 -4.82
C VAL A 379 -14.55 6.99 -6.00
N PHE A 380 -13.47 6.23 -5.87
CA PHE A 380 -13.12 5.23 -6.86
C PHE A 380 -14.17 4.11 -6.81
N ASP A 381 -14.35 3.44 -7.95
CA ASP A 381 -15.18 2.23 -8.04
C ASP A 381 -14.40 1.05 -7.41
N GLU A 382 -14.17 1.16 -6.11
CA GLU A 382 -13.48 0.18 -5.28
C GLU A 382 -14.46 -0.92 -4.86
N ASP A 383 -13.98 -2.17 -4.91
CA ASP A 383 -14.71 -3.33 -4.42
C ASP A 383 -14.65 -3.39 -2.89
N TYR A 384 -15.64 -2.76 -2.27
CA TYR A 384 -15.88 -2.80 -0.84
C TYR A 384 -16.83 -3.92 -0.42
N GLU A 385 -17.16 -4.85 -1.32
CA GLU A 385 -18.01 -5.98 -1.01
C GLU A 385 -17.17 -7.12 -0.42
N TYR A 386 -17.58 -7.57 0.76
CA TYR A 386 -16.93 -8.65 1.50
C TYR A 386 -17.99 -9.63 1.97
N ASP A 387 -17.54 -10.85 2.22
CA ASP A 387 -18.31 -11.86 2.90
C ASP A 387 -17.69 -12.09 4.29
N ALA A 388 -18.55 -11.97 5.30
CA ALA A 388 -18.20 -12.12 6.70
C ALA A 388 -18.56 -13.52 7.20
N HIS A 389 -17.59 -14.17 7.84
CA HIS A 389 -17.66 -15.59 8.19
C HIS A 389 -17.81 -15.82 9.69
N PHE A 390 -18.88 -16.50 10.10
CA PHE A 390 -19.14 -16.88 11.50
C PHE A 390 -19.41 -18.38 11.61
N ALA A 391 -18.73 -19.06 12.51
CA ALA A 391 -19.15 -20.38 12.94
C ALA A 391 -20.23 -20.26 14.02
N LEU A 392 -21.32 -21.00 13.86
CA LEU A 392 -22.42 -21.12 14.82
C LEU A 392 -22.22 -22.41 15.60
N VAL A 393 -21.96 -22.29 16.90
CA VAL A 393 -21.71 -23.45 17.78
C VAL A 393 -22.76 -23.54 18.87
N ASN A 394 -23.10 -24.78 19.25
CA ASN A 394 -23.95 -25.05 20.39
C ASN A 394 -23.17 -24.81 21.69
N THR A 395 -23.78 -24.13 22.65
CA THR A 395 -23.26 -23.99 24.01
C THR A 395 -23.85 -25.07 24.93
N ASP A 396 -23.24 -25.29 26.09
CA ASP A 396 -23.76 -26.26 27.08
C ASP A 396 -25.19 -25.93 27.53
N GLY A 397 -25.63 -24.68 27.40
CA GLY A 397 -26.99 -24.22 27.69
C GLY A 397 -27.99 -24.36 26.54
N GLY A 398 -27.62 -25.03 25.43
CA GLY A 398 -28.48 -25.19 24.26
C GLY A 398 -28.71 -23.89 23.47
N LYS A 399 -27.82 -22.90 23.65
CA LYS A 399 -27.86 -21.62 22.93
C LYS A 399 -26.80 -21.59 21.84
N VAL A 400 -26.93 -20.66 20.91
CA VAL A 400 -25.94 -20.44 19.86
C VAL A 400 -24.89 -19.45 20.35
N LYS A 401 -23.62 -19.82 20.22
CA LYS A 401 -22.49 -18.88 20.25
C LYS A 401 -21.98 -18.70 18.82
N ALA A 402 -21.87 -17.45 18.38
CA ALA A 402 -21.29 -17.11 17.08
C ALA A 402 -19.83 -16.69 17.26
N ILE A 403 -18.92 -17.20 16.44
CA ILE A 403 -17.50 -16.84 16.47
C ILE A 403 -16.98 -16.55 15.06
N CYS A 404 -16.31 -15.40 14.89
CA CYS A 404 -15.54 -15.10 13.68
C CYS A 404 -14.05 -15.36 13.91
N SER A 405 -13.37 -15.91 12.90
CA SER A 405 -11.95 -16.26 13.01
C SER A 405 -11.06 -15.02 12.87
N TRP A 406 -10.14 -14.84 13.81
CA TRP A 406 -9.00 -13.93 13.67
C TRP A 406 -7.66 -14.68 13.52
N GLY A 407 -7.71 -16.02 13.44
CA GLY A 407 -6.60 -16.91 13.12
C GLY A 407 -5.30 -16.57 13.84
N GLY A 408 -4.21 -16.42 13.09
CA GLY A 408 -2.89 -16.13 13.65
C GLY A 408 -2.79 -14.80 14.42
N PHE A 409 -3.71 -13.85 14.21
CA PHE A 409 -3.79 -12.66 15.07
C PHE A 409 -4.18 -13.06 16.50
N TYR A 410 -5.21 -13.90 16.63
CA TYR A 410 -5.62 -14.45 17.92
C TYR A 410 -4.52 -15.30 18.53
N ASP A 411 -3.93 -16.23 17.77
CA ASP A 411 -2.90 -17.12 18.32
C ASP A 411 -1.68 -16.33 18.83
N TYR A 412 -1.27 -15.28 18.11
CA TYR A 412 -0.19 -14.40 18.56
C TYR A 412 -0.57 -13.60 19.81
N TYR A 413 -1.81 -13.09 19.92
CA TYR A 413 -2.29 -12.40 21.11
C TYR A 413 -2.39 -13.32 22.32
N ALA A 414 -2.92 -14.53 22.14
CA ALA A 414 -3.09 -15.52 23.20
C ALA A 414 -1.75 -16.09 23.68
N SER A 415 -0.70 -16.08 22.84
CA SER A 415 0.64 -16.49 23.24
C SER A 415 1.40 -15.43 24.06
N GLN A 416 0.89 -14.20 24.14
CA GLN A 416 1.52 -13.14 24.92
C GLN A 416 1.24 -13.31 26.41
N SER A 417 2.21 -12.95 27.25
CA SER A 417 2.00 -12.77 28.69
C SER A 417 1.00 -11.64 28.99
N GLU A 418 0.54 -11.57 30.24
CA GLU A 418 -0.35 -10.49 30.69
C GLU A 418 0.30 -9.10 30.51
N ASP A 419 1.54 -8.93 30.98
CA ASP A 419 2.33 -7.70 30.79
C ASP A 419 2.47 -7.29 29.32
N GLU A 420 2.66 -8.26 28.42
CA GLU A 420 2.78 -8.00 26.97
C GLU A 420 1.44 -7.55 26.36
N ARG A 421 0.32 -8.12 26.83
CA ARG A 421 -1.03 -7.70 26.43
C ARG A 421 -1.37 -6.30 26.93
N GLU A 422 -1.05 -5.98 28.18
CA GLU A 422 -1.22 -4.61 28.71
C GLU A 422 -0.38 -3.58 27.95
N LYS A 423 0.88 -3.93 27.63
CA LYS A 423 1.73 -3.10 26.76
C LYS A 423 1.12 -2.94 25.37
N PHE A 424 0.50 -3.99 24.83
CA PHE A 424 -0.18 -3.91 23.54
C PHE A 424 -1.39 -2.96 23.63
N HIS A 425 -2.23 -3.07 24.66
CA HIS A 425 -3.39 -2.17 24.87
C HIS A 425 -2.95 -0.72 25.03
N THR A 426 -1.92 -0.45 25.84
CA THR A 426 -1.32 0.89 25.99
C THR A 426 -0.80 1.42 24.66
N ASN A 427 -0.21 0.55 23.82
CA ASN A 427 0.23 0.92 22.48
C ASN A 427 -0.93 1.23 21.53
N LEU A 428 -2.06 0.52 21.63
CA LEU A 428 -3.26 0.81 20.83
C LEU A 428 -3.76 2.22 21.14
N GLU A 429 -3.89 2.56 22.41
CA GLU A 429 -4.30 3.90 22.86
C GLU A 429 -3.31 4.98 22.38
N ALA A 430 -2.02 4.84 22.70
CA ALA A 430 -0.98 5.81 22.33
C ALA A 430 -0.83 6.00 20.81
N LYS A 431 -1.23 5.00 20.02
CA LYS A 431 -1.16 5.03 18.55
C LYS A 431 -2.51 5.27 17.88
N LYS A 432 -3.55 5.60 18.66
CA LYS A 432 -4.89 5.95 18.19
C LYS A 432 -5.59 4.81 17.42
N TYR A 433 -5.63 3.63 18.04
CA TYR A 433 -6.44 2.48 17.60
C TYR A 433 -7.58 2.19 18.60
N PRO A 434 -8.51 3.16 18.82
CA PRO A 434 -9.56 3.03 19.82
C PRO A 434 -10.56 1.91 19.53
N ARG A 435 -10.86 1.61 18.25
CA ARG A 435 -11.89 0.61 17.91
C ARG A 435 -11.43 -0.80 18.26
N LEU A 436 -10.18 -1.16 17.94
CA LEU A 436 -9.63 -2.45 18.37
C LEU A 436 -9.48 -2.52 19.90
N LEU A 437 -9.03 -1.45 20.54
CA LEU A 437 -8.90 -1.42 22.01
C LEU A 437 -10.24 -1.66 22.70
N TYR A 438 -11.29 -0.97 22.25
CA TYR A 438 -12.64 -1.16 22.75
C TYR A 438 -13.10 -2.61 22.54
N LEU A 439 -12.91 -3.16 21.34
CA LEU A 439 -13.30 -4.52 21.01
C LEU A 439 -12.63 -5.56 21.94
N LEU A 440 -11.36 -5.36 22.29
CA LEU A 440 -10.60 -6.26 23.16
C LEU A 440 -10.93 -6.15 24.66
N THR A 441 -11.45 -5.01 25.12
CA THR A 441 -11.50 -4.69 26.56
C THR A 441 -12.88 -4.34 27.10
N GLN A 442 -13.77 -3.79 26.28
CA GLN A 442 -15.02 -3.18 26.74
C GLN A 442 -16.26 -3.65 25.97
N SER A 443 -16.07 -4.33 24.83
CA SER A 443 -17.19 -4.80 24.02
C SER A 443 -17.91 -6.02 24.62
N GLU A 444 -19.07 -6.35 24.06
CA GLU A 444 -19.80 -7.58 24.38
C GLU A 444 -19.11 -8.85 23.85
N TYR A 445 -18.13 -8.71 22.94
CA TYR A 445 -17.40 -9.82 22.40
C TYR A 445 -16.32 -10.33 23.37
N LYS A 446 -16.17 -11.65 23.42
CA LYS A 446 -15.05 -12.32 24.07
C LYS A 446 -14.00 -12.66 23.02
N PHE A 447 -12.76 -12.26 23.24
CA PHE A 447 -11.63 -12.68 22.42
C PHE A 447 -11.06 -14.01 22.94
N GLU A 448 -11.59 -15.12 22.43
CA GLU A 448 -11.38 -16.47 22.97
C GLU A 448 -11.26 -17.55 21.87
N LYS A 449 -10.91 -18.78 22.28
CA LYS A 449 -10.86 -19.95 21.39
C LYS A 449 -12.04 -20.87 21.66
N VAL A 450 -12.92 -21.00 20.68
CA VAL A 450 -14.16 -21.78 20.78
C VAL A 450 -14.16 -22.85 19.70
N ASN A 451 -14.33 -24.11 20.11
CA ASN A 451 -14.28 -25.28 19.21
C ASN A 451 -13.03 -25.28 18.28
N GLY A 452 -11.90 -24.78 18.77
CA GLY A 452 -10.65 -24.68 18.01
C GLY A 452 -10.53 -23.44 17.10
N ILE A 453 -11.56 -22.60 16.99
CA ILE A 453 -11.53 -21.33 16.25
C ILE A 453 -11.14 -20.22 17.21
N GLY A 454 -10.06 -19.49 16.92
CA GLY A 454 -9.60 -18.35 17.72
C GLY A 454 -10.08 -17.03 17.14
N GLY A 455 -10.74 -16.20 17.94
CA GLY A 455 -11.20 -14.89 17.50
C GLY A 455 -12.23 -14.27 18.43
N PHE A 456 -13.10 -13.42 17.88
CA PHE A 456 -14.16 -12.79 18.64
C PHE A 456 -15.42 -13.63 18.59
N SER A 457 -15.97 -13.92 19.78
CA SER A 457 -17.21 -14.68 19.92
C SER A 457 -18.23 -13.94 20.78
N ILE A 458 -19.49 -14.23 20.53
CA ILE A 458 -20.62 -13.68 21.27
C ILE A 458 -21.67 -14.77 21.51
N GLU A 459 -22.18 -14.83 22.73
CA GLU A 459 -23.30 -15.70 23.08
C GLU A 459 -24.61 -15.01 22.68
N THR A 460 -25.47 -15.74 21.98
CA THR A 460 -26.76 -15.23 21.52
C THR A 460 -27.90 -15.84 22.35
N ASP A 461 -29.08 -15.23 22.26
CA ASP A 461 -30.32 -15.76 22.83
C ASP A 461 -30.99 -16.83 21.97
N ILE A 462 -30.44 -17.11 20.78
CA ILE A 462 -30.93 -18.10 19.83
C ILE A 462 -30.82 -19.51 20.43
N ILE A 463 -31.92 -20.26 20.40
CA ILE A 463 -31.94 -21.69 20.75
C ILE A 463 -31.28 -22.47 19.61
N TYR A 464 -30.31 -23.32 19.96
CA TYR A 464 -29.66 -24.19 18.99
C TYR A 464 -30.65 -25.20 18.40
N THR A 465 -30.58 -25.41 17.09
CA THR A 465 -31.40 -26.36 16.34
C THR A 465 -30.52 -27.10 15.33
N GLU A 466 -30.89 -28.35 15.02
CA GLU A 466 -30.24 -29.13 13.95
C GLU A 466 -30.67 -28.68 12.54
N ASP A 467 -31.72 -27.85 12.45
CA ASP A 467 -32.11 -27.18 11.20
C ASP A 467 -31.15 -26.02 10.92
N MET A 468 -30.15 -26.29 10.06
CA MET A 468 -29.06 -25.36 9.79
C MET A 468 -29.50 -24.11 9.02
N GLU A 469 -30.54 -24.22 8.18
CA GLU A 469 -31.10 -23.06 7.48
C GLU A 469 -31.82 -22.15 8.47
N GLU A 470 -32.65 -22.70 9.35
CA GLU A 470 -33.32 -21.94 10.41
C GLU A 470 -32.32 -21.33 11.40
N LEU A 471 -31.25 -22.07 11.74
CA LEU A 471 -30.15 -21.58 12.58
C LEU A 471 -29.48 -20.36 11.95
N GLY A 472 -29.14 -20.44 10.66
CA GLY A 472 -28.54 -19.35 9.90
C GLY A 472 -29.47 -18.14 9.75
N ARG A 473 -30.76 -18.37 9.47
CA ARG A 473 -31.77 -17.30 9.39
C ARG A 473 -31.86 -16.51 10.68
N ARG A 474 -31.98 -17.19 11.83
CA ARG A 474 -32.03 -16.54 13.16
C ARG A 474 -30.73 -15.80 13.49
N ALA A 475 -29.58 -16.35 13.12
CA ALA A 475 -28.29 -15.71 13.32
C ALA A 475 -28.13 -14.45 12.44
N ASN A 476 -28.57 -14.49 11.18
CA ASN A 476 -28.61 -13.32 10.32
C ASN A 476 -29.54 -12.23 10.88
N GLU A 477 -30.72 -12.60 11.38
CA GLU A 477 -31.64 -11.67 12.06
C GLU A 477 -31.00 -11.02 13.27
N PHE A 478 -30.28 -11.80 14.10
CA PHE A 478 -29.54 -11.28 15.25
C PHE A 478 -28.52 -10.20 14.84
N PHE A 479 -27.68 -10.47 13.84
CA PHE A 479 -26.68 -9.49 13.38
C PHE A 479 -27.30 -8.29 12.65
N THR A 480 -28.43 -8.49 11.96
CA THR A 480 -29.15 -7.39 11.29
C THR A 480 -29.80 -6.45 12.30
N LEU A 481 -30.48 -6.99 13.32
CA LEU A 481 -31.10 -6.20 14.38
C LEU A 481 -30.07 -5.52 15.28
N ARG A 482 -28.88 -6.12 15.43
CA ARG A 482 -27.75 -5.61 16.20
C ARG A 482 -26.60 -5.20 15.31
N SER A 483 -26.89 -4.41 14.27
CA SER A 483 -25.90 -3.97 13.27
C SER A 483 -24.69 -3.26 13.89
N SER A 484 -24.85 -2.64 15.07
CA SER A 484 -23.76 -2.04 15.84
C SER A 484 -22.68 -3.05 16.24
N LEU A 485 -23.05 -4.29 16.62
CA LEU A 485 -22.10 -5.34 16.99
C LEU A 485 -21.25 -5.76 15.79
N PHE A 486 -21.91 -5.98 14.65
CA PHE A 486 -21.22 -6.30 13.40
C PHE A 486 -20.29 -5.16 12.98
N THR A 487 -20.77 -3.91 13.07
CA THR A 487 -19.98 -2.71 12.75
C THR A 487 -18.75 -2.56 13.64
N GLN A 488 -18.83 -2.93 14.93
CA GLN A 488 -17.67 -2.91 15.84
C GLN A 488 -16.55 -3.85 15.35
N LEU A 489 -16.90 -5.08 14.94
CA LEU A 489 -15.93 -6.05 14.41
C LEU A 489 -15.27 -5.55 13.13
N THR A 490 -16.07 -5.11 12.16
CA THR A 490 -15.56 -4.67 10.85
C THR A 490 -14.73 -3.40 10.99
N ALA A 491 -15.16 -2.46 11.83
CA ALA A 491 -14.45 -1.20 12.01
C ALA A 491 -13.11 -1.36 12.73
N ALA A 492 -13.01 -2.27 13.71
CA ALA A 492 -11.73 -2.61 14.32
C ALA A 492 -10.77 -3.25 13.30
N ALA A 493 -11.27 -4.13 12.43
CA ALA A 493 -10.45 -4.74 11.39
C ALA A 493 -9.92 -3.70 10.38
N VAL A 494 -10.80 -2.81 9.89
CA VAL A 494 -10.44 -1.74 8.96
C VAL A 494 -9.48 -0.73 9.59
N GLU A 495 -9.68 -0.35 10.85
CA GLU A 495 -8.79 0.56 11.59
C GLU A 495 -7.34 0.06 11.61
N ILE A 496 -7.14 -1.23 11.90
CA ILE A 496 -5.80 -1.83 11.91
C ILE A 496 -5.22 -1.96 10.51
N TRP A 497 -6.05 -2.29 9.51
CA TRP A 497 -5.60 -2.39 8.12
C TRP A 497 -5.10 -1.04 7.59
N LYS A 498 -5.86 0.02 7.83
CA LYS A 498 -5.51 1.41 7.46
C LYS A 498 -4.30 1.92 8.25
N GLY A 499 -4.03 1.36 9.41
CA GLY A 499 -2.93 1.75 10.27
C GLY A 499 -1.54 1.59 9.64
N THR A 500 -0.66 2.57 9.86
CA THR A 500 0.76 2.51 9.42
C THR A 500 1.73 2.09 10.53
N ARG A 501 1.21 1.86 11.74
CA ARG A 501 1.93 1.42 12.93
C ARG A 501 1.57 -0.05 13.22
N LEU A 502 2.20 -0.63 14.25
CA LEU A 502 1.95 -2.02 14.68
C LEU A 502 2.13 -3.05 13.55
N LEU A 503 3.29 -3.00 12.88
CA LEU A 503 3.55 -3.75 11.64
C LEU A 503 3.24 -5.25 11.72
N VAL A 504 3.66 -5.92 12.82
CA VAL A 504 3.41 -7.36 13.02
C VAL A 504 1.91 -7.65 13.09
N TRP A 505 1.17 -6.89 13.89
CA TRP A 505 -0.28 -7.02 14.03
C TRP A 505 -1.02 -6.76 12.72
N ARG A 506 -0.58 -5.75 11.95
CA ARG A 506 -1.15 -5.49 10.62
C ARG A 506 -0.91 -6.65 9.66
N GLN A 507 0.30 -7.23 9.64
CA GLN A 507 0.59 -8.38 8.78
C GLN A 507 -0.27 -9.61 9.14
N LEU A 508 -0.48 -9.87 10.43
CA LEU A 508 -1.38 -10.92 10.90
C LEU A 508 -2.83 -10.62 10.49
N LEU A 509 -3.28 -9.37 10.65
CA LEU A 509 -4.62 -8.94 10.26
C LEU A 509 -4.87 -9.12 8.75
N GLN A 510 -3.95 -8.65 7.91
CA GLN A 510 -4.02 -8.79 6.45
C GLN A 510 -4.05 -10.25 5.99
N ARG A 511 -3.56 -11.16 6.83
CA ARG A 511 -3.53 -12.59 6.53
C ARG A 511 -4.73 -13.38 7.04
N TYR A 512 -5.17 -13.08 8.25
CA TYR A 512 -6.08 -13.95 8.98
C TYR A 512 -7.44 -13.31 9.28
N VAL A 513 -7.62 -12.02 8.99
CA VAL A 513 -8.84 -11.29 9.34
C VAL A 513 -9.45 -10.60 8.13
N LEU A 514 -8.72 -9.72 7.44
CA LEU A 514 -9.25 -8.88 6.37
C LEU A 514 -8.40 -9.00 5.11
N LEU A 515 -8.87 -9.81 4.16
CA LEU A 515 -8.21 -10.06 2.87
C LEU A 515 -8.48 -8.95 1.85
N HIS A 516 -8.35 -7.70 2.29
CA HIS A 516 -8.58 -6.52 1.47
C HIS A 516 -7.39 -6.23 0.55
N LYS A 517 -7.68 -5.70 -0.64
CA LYS A 517 -6.68 -5.18 -1.57
C LYS A 517 -7.26 -4.01 -2.35
N VAL A 518 -6.75 -2.81 -2.08
CA VAL A 518 -7.02 -1.62 -2.89
C VAL A 518 -5.76 -1.34 -3.69
N PRO A 519 -5.64 -1.85 -4.92
CA PRO A 519 -4.45 -1.57 -5.70
C PRO A 519 -4.35 -0.07 -5.93
N VAL A 520 -3.12 0.46 -5.95
CA VAL A 520 -2.88 1.78 -6.57
C VAL A 520 -3.47 1.72 -7.98
N ILE A 521 -4.55 2.45 -8.23
CA ILE A 521 -5.09 2.60 -9.58
C ILE A 521 -3.98 3.24 -10.39
N ASP A 522 -3.75 2.75 -11.62
CA ASP A 522 -2.92 3.48 -12.58
C ASP A 522 -3.54 4.88 -12.69
N GLN A 523 -3.02 5.85 -11.94
CA GLN A 523 -3.45 7.23 -12.01
C GLN A 523 -3.28 7.56 -13.48
N VAL A 524 -4.41 7.74 -14.18
CA VAL A 524 -4.43 7.99 -15.61
C VAL A 524 -3.31 8.99 -15.88
N PRO A 525 -2.38 8.70 -16.80
CA PRO A 525 -1.32 9.64 -17.11
C PRO A 525 -1.98 11.00 -17.26
N TYR A 526 -1.49 11.99 -16.52
CA TYR A 526 -1.91 13.37 -16.68
C TYR A 526 -1.44 13.74 -18.09
N ASP A 527 -2.23 13.36 -19.09
CA ASP A 527 -2.01 13.71 -20.47
C ASP A 527 -2.16 15.21 -20.48
N SER A 528 -1.00 15.86 -20.56
CA SER A 528 -0.86 17.29 -20.76
C SER A 528 -1.72 17.68 -21.96
N LYS A 529 -2.90 18.24 -21.69
CA LYS A 529 -3.57 19.11 -22.66
C LYS A 529 -2.84 20.43 -22.73
#